data_AF-A0A6A3AQZ3-F1
#
_entry.id   AF-A0A6A3AQZ3-F1
#
_cell.length_a   1.000
_cell.length_b   1.000
_cell.length_c   1.000
_cell.angle_alpha   90.00
_cell.angle_beta   90.00
_cell.angle_gamma   90.00
#
_symmetry.space_group_name_H-M   'P 1'
#
loop_
_entity.id
_entity.type
_entity.pdbx_description
1 polymer ?
#
loop_
_entity_poly.entity_id
_entity_poly.type
_entity_poly.pdbx_seq_one_letter_code
_entity_poly.pdbx_strand_id
1 'polypeptide(L)'
;MTISSLPCIQPASVSFKVSNFFPAGVCGGFNMKKKMNANCLSSLRKFEKDTNFQTKVDTLLDSIKWDDKGLAVAIAQNVDTGAILMQGFVNRDALATTISSRKVTFFSRSRATLWTKGETSNNFINIHDIFVDCDRDSIIYLGKPDGPTCHTGSETCYFTSISDLLKEQEVEETNLALTTLYSLESTISKRELELAGQHGKPSWTKRLLSDENLLCSKIREEADELCQTLEENEDGSRAGSEMADVLYHAMVLLRRKGVKIENVLEVLRRRFSQSGIEEKQSRVSGEN
;
A
#
# COMPACT_ATOMS: atom_id res chain seq x y z
N MET A 1 -42.56 -34.36 -28.25
CA MET A 1 -42.87 -33.17 -29.05
C MET A 1 -41.85 -32.09 -28.71
N THR A 2 -41.08 -31.72 -29.73
CA THR A 2 -40.24 -30.52 -29.89
C THR A 2 -39.21 -30.16 -28.81
N ILE A 3 -38.02 -30.73 -28.99
CA ILE A 3 -36.73 -30.16 -28.58
C ILE A 3 -36.40 -29.03 -29.57
N SER A 4 -36.28 -27.78 -29.09
CA SER A 4 -35.84 -26.64 -29.90
C SER A 4 -34.33 -26.42 -29.72
N SER A 5 -33.56 -26.89 -30.70
CA SER A 5 -32.14 -26.62 -30.88
C SER A 5 -31.89 -25.17 -31.33
N LEU A 6 -31.19 -24.38 -30.52
CA LEU A 6 -30.64 -23.07 -30.92
C LEU A 6 -29.19 -23.26 -31.43
N PRO A 7 -28.77 -22.54 -32.48
CA PRO A 7 -27.49 -22.77 -33.12
C PRO A 7 -26.33 -22.13 -32.33
N CYS A 8 -25.24 -22.89 -32.28
CA CYS A 8 -23.94 -22.53 -31.73
C CYS A 8 -23.32 -21.40 -32.59
N ILE A 9 -23.14 -20.20 -32.01
CA ILE A 9 -22.43 -19.09 -32.65
C ILE A 9 -20.93 -19.27 -32.34
N GLN A 10 -20.15 -19.60 -33.38
CA GLN A 10 -18.69 -19.63 -33.31
C GLN A 10 -18.12 -18.20 -33.21
N PRO A 11 -17.08 -17.95 -32.40
CA PRO A 11 -16.36 -16.69 -32.48
C PRO A 11 -15.54 -16.63 -33.78
N ALA A 12 -15.80 -15.60 -34.57
CA ALA A 12 -15.05 -15.29 -35.77
C ALA A 12 -13.58 -15.00 -35.43
N SER A 13 -12.67 -15.80 -35.96
CA SER A 13 -11.23 -15.53 -35.94
C SER A 13 -10.91 -14.37 -36.89
N VAL A 14 -10.68 -13.18 -36.32
CA VAL A 14 -10.13 -12.05 -37.09
C VAL A 14 -8.65 -12.30 -37.31
N SER A 15 -8.35 -13.01 -38.39
CA SER A 15 -6.99 -13.16 -38.90
C SER A 15 -6.60 -11.86 -39.62
N PHE A 16 -5.79 -11.02 -38.98
CA PHE A 16 -5.17 -9.87 -39.65
C PHE A 16 -4.12 -10.39 -40.64
N LYS A 17 -4.54 -10.65 -41.88
CA LYS A 17 -3.63 -10.76 -43.02
C LYS A 17 -3.06 -9.36 -43.29
N VAL A 18 -1.82 -9.13 -42.85
CA VAL A 18 -1.02 -8.03 -43.39
C VAL A 18 -0.66 -8.40 -44.82
N SER A 19 -1.37 -7.81 -45.77
CA SER A 19 -1.05 -7.89 -47.19
C SER A 19 0.21 -7.07 -47.45
N ASN A 20 1.33 -7.75 -47.71
CA ASN A 20 2.53 -7.13 -48.23
C ASN A 20 2.28 -6.72 -49.69
N PHE A 21 1.94 -5.45 -49.90
CA PHE A 21 2.10 -4.80 -51.19
C PHE A 21 3.59 -4.48 -51.40
N PHE A 22 4.32 -5.39 -52.06
CA PHE A 22 5.58 -5.05 -52.70
C PHE A 22 5.30 -4.64 -54.15
N PRO A 23 5.62 -3.41 -54.59
CA PRO A 23 5.76 -3.16 -56.00
C PRO A 23 7.08 -3.78 -56.47
N ALA A 24 7.00 -4.61 -57.51
CA ALA A 24 8.15 -5.17 -58.18
C ALA A 24 8.91 -4.08 -58.96
N GLY A 25 10.24 -4.11 -58.85
CA GLY A 25 11.17 -3.58 -59.85
C GLY A 25 11.63 -2.14 -59.64
N VAL A 26 12.87 -1.97 -59.15
CA VAL A 26 14.00 -1.39 -59.91
C VAL A 26 15.29 -1.91 -59.27
N CYS A 27 16.12 -2.58 -60.08
CA CYS A 27 17.51 -2.90 -59.74
C CYS A 27 18.31 -1.61 -59.52
N GLY A 28 18.99 -1.51 -58.39
CA GLY A 28 19.96 -0.45 -58.14
C GLY A 28 20.62 -0.66 -56.79
N GLY A 29 21.84 -1.20 -56.80
CA GLY A 29 22.69 -1.25 -55.62
C GLY A 29 22.93 0.17 -55.11
N PHE A 30 22.23 0.56 -54.05
CA PHE A 30 22.50 1.77 -53.30
C PHE A 30 22.83 1.39 -51.87
N ASN A 31 24.11 1.58 -51.54
CA ASN A 31 24.68 1.48 -50.20
C ASN A 31 24.01 2.53 -49.31
N MET A 32 22.91 2.17 -48.67
CA MET A 32 22.12 3.07 -47.85
C MET A 32 22.62 3.04 -46.41
N LYS A 33 23.76 3.70 -46.15
CA LYS A 33 24.03 4.30 -44.83
C LYS A 33 22.94 5.36 -44.58
N LYS A 34 21.74 4.93 -44.21
CA LYS A 34 20.65 5.81 -43.84
C LYS A 34 21.01 6.42 -42.49
N LYS A 35 21.30 7.73 -42.47
CA LYS A 35 21.19 8.55 -41.27
C LYS A 35 19.78 8.36 -40.72
N MET A 36 19.62 7.48 -39.75
CA MET A 36 18.37 7.37 -39.01
C MET A 36 18.20 8.67 -38.24
N ASN A 37 17.07 9.33 -38.43
CA ASN A 37 16.74 10.57 -37.75
C ASN A 37 16.69 10.31 -36.23
N ALA A 38 17.11 11.26 -35.39
CA ALA A 38 17.22 11.07 -33.93
C ALA A 38 15.90 10.58 -33.30
N ASN A 39 14.75 10.98 -33.86
CA ASN A 39 13.41 10.55 -33.45
C ASN A 39 13.09 9.08 -33.79
N CYS A 40 13.68 8.53 -34.87
CA CYS A 40 13.52 7.12 -35.23
C CYS A 40 14.37 6.23 -34.31
N LEU A 41 15.60 6.66 -34.00
CA LEU A 41 16.48 6.00 -33.04
C LEU A 41 15.92 6.02 -31.61
N SER A 42 15.30 7.12 -31.17
CA SER A 42 14.65 7.18 -29.85
C SER A 42 13.40 6.30 -29.78
N SER A 43 12.60 6.24 -30.85
CA SER A 43 11.44 5.35 -30.94
C SER A 43 11.85 3.88 -30.93
N LEU A 44 12.92 3.50 -31.63
CA LEU A 44 13.44 2.13 -31.62
C LEU A 44 14.04 1.75 -30.27
N ARG A 45 14.79 2.65 -29.63
CA ARG A 45 15.31 2.42 -28.26
C ARG A 45 14.19 2.32 -27.23
N LYS A 46 13.10 3.07 -27.39
CA LYS A 46 11.91 2.95 -26.55
C LYS A 46 11.23 1.60 -26.77
N PHE A 47 11.05 1.19 -28.03
CA PHE A 47 10.48 -0.10 -28.39
C PHE A 47 11.32 -1.28 -27.88
N GLU A 48 12.65 -1.23 -28.02
CA GLU A 48 13.58 -2.23 -27.45
C GLU A 48 13.54 -2.27 -25.92
N LYS A 49 13.40 -1.13 -25.25
CA LYS A 49 13.22 -1.06 -23.79
C LYS A 49 11.88 -1.65 -23.35
N ASP A 50 10.79 -1.33 -24.05
CA ASP A 50 9.44 -1.78 -23.72
C ASP A 50 9.31 -3.30 -23.94
N THR A 51 9.87 -3.84 -25.03
CA THR A 51 9.94 -5.28 -25.30
C THR A 51 10.79 -6.02 -24.28
N ASN A 52 11.98 -5.51 -23.94
CA ASN A 52 12.83 -6.10 -22.89
C ASN A 52 12.14 -6.09 -21.51
N PHE A 53 11.42 -5.00 -21.19
CA PHE A 53 10.63 -4.93 -19.96
C PHE A 53 9.52 -5.98 -19.96
N GLN A 54 8.77 -6.10 -21.06
CA GLN A 54 7.72 -7.11 -21.18
C GLN A 54 8.26 -8.54 -21.04
N THR A 55 9.38 -8.87 -21.68
CA THR A 55 10.02 -10.19 -21.53
C THR A 55 10.43 -10.49 -20.09
N LYS A 56 10.92 -9.48 -19.35
CA LYS A 56 11.22 -9.63 -17.92
C LYS A 56 9.98 -9.87 -17.08
N VAL A 57 8.88 -9.15 -17.37
CA VAL A 57 7.60 -9.37 -16.70
C VAL A 57 7.10 -10.79 -16.97
N ASP A 58 7.12 -11.25 -18.22
CA ASP A 58 6.69 -12.61 -18.54
C ASP A 58 7.55 -13.67 -17.83
N THR A 59 8.87 -13.49 -17.82
CA THR A 59 9.79 -14.39 -17.09
C THR A 59 9.47 -14.41 -15.59
N LEU A 60 9.15 -13.26 -14.99
CA LEU A 60 8.74 -13.18 -13.59
C LEU A 60 7.43 -13.93 -13.35
N LEU A 61 6.42 -13.69 -14.20
CA LEU A 61 5.10 -14.31 -14.11
C LEU A 61 5.15 -15.84 -14.25
N ASP A 62 5.99 -16.33 -15.14
CA ASP A 62 6.21 -17.77 -15.36
C ASP A 62 6.95 -18.44 -14.19
N SER A 63 7.58 -17.63 -13.34
CA SER A 63 8.32 -18.09 -12.17
C SER A 63 7.48 -18.16 -10.89
N ILE A 64 6.25 -17.66 -10.94
CA ILE A 64 5.27 -17.77 -9.84
C ILE A 64 4.71 -19.19 -9.83
N LYS A 65 4.59 -19.75 -8.64
CA LYS A 65 4.01 -21.07 -8.40
C LYS A 65 2.50 -20.93 -8.24
N TRP A 66 1.80 -21.11 -9.36
CA TRP A 66 0.35 -21.14 -9.40
C TRP A 66 -0.20 -22.49 -8.91
N ASP A 67 -1.34 -22.48 -8.23
CA ASP A 67 -2.07 -23.69 -7.83
C ASP A 67 -2.65 -24.45 -9.05
N ASP A 68 -3.32 -25.56 -8.80
CA ASP A 68 -3.98 -26.39 -9.82
C ASP A 68 -5.06 -25.65 -10.64
N LYS A 69 -5.50 -24.48 -10.15
CA LYS A 69 -6.49 -23.60 -10.80
C LYS A 69 -5.84 -22.37 -11.45
N GLY A 70 -4.51 -22.29 -11.45
CA GLY A 70 -3.78 -21.15 -12.00
C GLY A 70 -3.82 -19.90 -11.11
N LEU A 71 -3.99 -20.08 -9.79
CA LEU A 71 -4.13 -19.01 -8.81
C LEU A 71 -2.99 -19.00 -7.78
N ALA A 72 -2.69 -17.81 -7.28
CA ALA A 72 -1.88 -17.58 -6.09
C ALA A 72 -2.64 -16.67 -5.11
N VAL A 73 -2.17 -16.63 -3.86
CA VAL A 73 -2.72 -15.70 -2.86
C VAL A 73 -2.00 -14.36 -2.99
N ALA A 74 -2.76 -13.27 -2.93
CA ALA A 74 -2.22 -11.92 -2.81
C ALA A 74 -2.81 -11.21 -1.60
N ILE A 75 -1.94 -10.60 -0.81
CA ILE A 75 -2.27 -9.85 0.40
C ILE A 75 -1.99 -8.38 0.12
N ALA A 76 -3.01 -7.53 0.23
CA ALA A 76 -2.83 -6.09 0.17
C ALA A 76 -2.45 -5.55 1.56
N GLN A 77 -1.34 -4.82 1.65
CA GLN A 77 -0.83 -4.23 2.88
C GLN A 77 -0.68 -2.71 2.70
N ASN A 78 -1.08 -1.95 3.71
CA ASN A 78 -0.88 -0.51 3.72
C ASN A 78 0.61 -0.18 3.91
N VAL A 79 1.18 0.58 2.98
CA VAL A 79 2.60 0.99 2.98
C VAL A 79 3.00 1.86 4.18
N ASP A 80 2.06 2.63 4.73
CA ASP A 80 2.31 3.53 5.86
C ASP A 80 2.07 2.83 7.18
N THR A 81 0.93 2.17 7.31
CA THR A 81 0.46 1.68 8.61
C THR A 81 0.97 0.26 8.92
N GLY A 82 1.40 -0.47 7.89
CA GLY A 82 1.69 -1.90 7.96
C GLY A 82 0.45 -2.78 8.08
N ALA A 83 -0.76 -2.21 8.15
CA ALA A 83 -1.99 -2.96 8.30
C ALA A 83 -2.23 -3.87 7.09
N ILE A 84 -2.61 -5.13 7.37
CA ILE A 84 -3.14 -6.01 6.34
C ILE A 84 -4.54 -5.52 6.00
N LEU A 85 -4.75 -5.12 4.75
CA LEU A 85 -5.98 -4.50 4.28
C LEU A 85 -7.00 -5.55 3.87
N MET A 86 -6.58 -6.49 3.02
CA MET A 86 -7.41 -7.58 2.52
C MET A 86 -6.56 -8.67 1.86
N GLN A 87 -7.16 -9.84 1.65
CA GLN A 87 -6.62 -10.92 0.84
C GLN A 87 -7.53 -11.17 -0.36
N GLY A 88 -6.92 -11.44 -1.52
CA GLY A 88 -7.61 -11.91 -2.71
C GLY A 88 -6.78 -12.94 -3.47
N PHE A 89 -7.41 -13.62 -4.43
CA PHE A 89 -6.70 -14.51 -5.34
C PHE A 89 -6.22 -13.73 -6.54
N VAL A 90 -5.11 -14.14 -7.12
CA VAL A 90 -4.56 -13.56 -8.34
C VAL A 90 -4.21 -14.68 -9.31
N ASN A 91 -4.48 -14.46 -10.59
CA ASN A 91 -3.94 -15.28 -11.67
C ASN A 91 -2.85 -14.48 -12.39
N ARG A 92 -2.22 -15.11 -13.40
CA ARG A 92 -1.18 -14.49 -14.23
C ARG A 92 -1.58 -13.10 -14.77
N ASP A 93 -2.81 -12.99 -15.29
CA ASP A 93 -3.33 -11.75 -15.89
C ASP A 93 -3.60 -10.65 -14.85
N ALA A 94 -4.10 -11.02 -13.66
CA ALA A 94 -4.32 -10.07 -12.57
C ALA A 94 -3.00 -9.47 -12.06
N LEU A 95 -1.96 -10.30 -11.94
CA LEU A 95 -0.63 -9.82 -11.55
C LEU A 95 -0.01 -8.94 -12.64
N ALA A 96 -0.10 -9.33 -13.92
CA ALA A 96 0.34 -8.50 -15.04
C ALA A 96 -0.38 -7.14 -15.09
N THR A 97 -1.69 -7.15 -14.86
CA THR A 97 -2.52 -5.93 -14.78
C THR A 97 -2.10 -5.06 -13.60
N THR A 98 -1.80 -5.66 -12.45
CA THR A 98 -1.33 -4.92 -11.26
C THR A 98 0.04 -4.26 -11.51
N ILE A 99 0.98 -4.99 -12.14
CA ILE A 99 2.31 -4.47 -12.49
C ILE A 99 2.19 -3.24 -13.42
N SER A 100 1.35 -3.34 -14.45
CA SER A 100 1.20 -2.28 -15.47
C SER A 100 0.37 -1.09 -15.00
N SER A 101 -0.79 -1.33 -14.37
CA SER A 101 -1.71 -0.27 -13.94
C SER A 101 -1.29 0.41 -12.65
N ARG A 102 -0.40 -0.22 -11.87
CA ARG A 102 -0.01 0.20 -10.51
C ARG A 102 -1.20 0.30 -9.55
N LYS A 103 -2.26 -0.47 -9.80
CA LYS A 103 -3.43 -0.61 -8.93
C LYS A 103 -3.67 -2.08 -8.62
N VAL A 104 -4.00 -2.38 -7.36
CA VAL A 104 -4.29 -3.76 -6.93
C VAL A 104 -5.41 -4.36 -7.78
N THR A 105 -5.09 -5.44 -8.50
CA THR A 105 -6.04 -6.21 -9.29
C THR A 105 -6.04 -7.65 -8.82
N PHE A 106 -7.24 -8.17 -8.51
CA PHE A 106 -7.47 -9.54 -8.11
C PHE A 106 -8.19 -10.32 -9.22
N PHE A 107 -8.22 -11.63 -9.09
CA PHE A 107 -9.08 -12.53 -9.86
C PHE A 107 -10.24 -13.03 -8.99
N SER A 108 -11.47 -12.74 -9.41
CA SER A 108 -12.68 -13.19 -8.73
C SER A 108 -12.97 -14.64 -9.11
N ARG A 109 -12.74 -15.59 -8.19
CA ARG A 109 -13.00 -17.02 -8.42
C ARG A 109 -14.46 -17.32 -8.79
N SER A 110 -15.41 -16.62 -8.17
CA SER A 110 -16.85 -16.81 -8.41
C SER A 110 -17.32 -16.24 -9.74
N ARG A 111 -16.73 -15.13 -10.18
CA ARG A 111 -17.10 -14.45 -11.44
C ARG A 111 -16.18 -14.79 -12.61
N ALA A 112 -15.12 -15.58 -12.37
CA ALA A 112 -14.06 -15.92 -13.33
C ALA A 112 -13.53 -14.71 -14.11
N THR A 113 -13.35 -13.57 -13.45
CA THR A 113 -13.00 -12.28 -14.07
C THR A 113 -11.99 -11.51 -13.23
N LEU A 114 -11.22 -10.65 -13.90
CA LEU A 114 -10.37 -9.65 -13.25
C LEU A 114 -11.23 -8.62 -12.52
N TRP A 115 -10.71 -8.12 -11.40
CA TRP A 115 -11.34 -7.07 -10.60
C TRP A 115 -10.27 -6.17 -10.01
N THR A 116 -10.21 -4.93 -10.48
CA THR A 116 -9.33 -3.92 -9.88
C THR A 116 -10.03 -3.30 -8.67
N LYS A 117 -9.39 -3.38 -7.50
CA LYS A 117 -9.96 -2.85 -6.26
C LYS A 117 -10.20 -1.35 -6.43
N GLY A 118 -11.43 -0.92 -6.20
CA GLY A 118 -11.83 0.49 -6.29
C GLY A 118 -12.58 0.87 -7.56
N GLU A 119 -12.69 0.00 -8.58
CA GLU A 119 -13.39 0.33 -9.84
C GLU A 119 -14.83 0.84 -9.66
N THR A 120 -15.55 0.33 -8.66
CA THR A 120 -16.93 0.76 -8.36
C THR A 120 -16.99 1.82 -7.26
N SER A 121 -16.07 1.77 -6.29
CA SER A 121 -16.16 2.58 -5.07
C SER A 121 -15.21 3.78 -5.04
N ASN A 122 -14.34 3.93 -6.04
CA ASN A 122 -13.19 4.83 -6.07
C ASN A 122 -12.15 4.65 -4.94
N ASN A 123 -12.32 3.64 -4.07
CA ASN A 123 -11.33 3.31 -3.03
C ASN A 123 -10.29 2.35 -3.62
N PHE A 124 -9.39 2.89 -4.44
CA PHE A 124 -8.29 2.13 -5.02
C PHE A 124 -7.21 1.82 -3.97
N ILE A 125 -6.36 0.85 -4.29
CA ILE A 125 -5.10 0.62 -3.56
C ILE A 125 -3.98 0.80 -4.60
N ASN A 126 -3.24 1.89 -4.45
CA ASN A 126 -2.16 2.28 -5.36
C ASN A 126 -0.86 1.58 -4.97
N ILE A 127 -0.30 0.80 -5.89
CA ILE A 127 0.88 -0.02 -5.63
C ILE A 127 2.10 0.87 -5.39
N HIS A 128 2.75 0.67 -4.25
CA HIS A 128 4.11 1.12 -3.98
C HIS A 128 5.11 0.06 -4.42
N ASP A 129 4.90 -1.20 -4.02
CA ASP A 129 5.77 -2.31 -4.42
C ASP A 129 5.02 -3.65 -4.42
N ILE A 130 5.62 -4.66 -5.03
CA ILE A 130 5.09 -6.03 -5.11
C ILE A 130 6.18 -6.99 -4.67
N PHE A 131 5.92 -7.73 -3.58
CA PHE A 131 6.83 -8.76 -3.10
C PHE A 131 6.25 -10.14 -3.37
N VAL A 132 7.13 -11.09 -3.62
CA VAL A 132 6.83 -12.50 -3.76
C VAL A 132 7.53 -13.22 -2.61
N ASP A 133 6.90 -14.22 -2.01
CA ASP A 133 7.53 -15.01 -0.96
C ASP A 133 8.61 -15.96 -1.50
N CYS A 134 9.24 -16.72 -0.60
CA CYS A 134 10.46 -17.46 -0.90
C CYS A 134 10.25 -18.66 -1.84
N ASP A 135 9.07 -19.29 -1.82
CA ASP A 135 8.66 -20.40 -2.68
C ASP A 135 7.65 -19.98 -3.77
N ARG A 136 7.34 -18.68 -3.83
CA ARG A 136 6.67 -17.98 -4.92
C ARG A 136 5.21 -18.37 -5.12
N ASP A 137 4.51 -18.75 -4.08
CA ASP A 137 3.06 -19.02 -4.13
C ASP A 137 2.20 -17.99 -3.36
N SER A 138 2.85 -16.98 -2.74
CA SER A 138 2.18 -15.84 -2.11
C SER A 138 2.80 -14.50 -2.50
N ILE A 139 1.94 -13.49 -2.61
CA ILE A 139 2.30 -12.14 -3.07
C ILE A 139 1.86 -11.11 -2.03
N ILE A 140 2.71 -10.13 -1.75
CA ILE A 140 2.33 -8.92 -1.03
C ILE A 140 2.22 -7.77 -2.02
N TYR A 141 1.04 -7.17 -2.08
CA TYR A 141 0.80 -5.87 -2.69
C TYR A 141 0.94 -4.79 -1.63
N LEU A 142 2.12 -4.17 -1.56
CA LEU A 142 2.38 -3.05 -0.68
C LEU A 142 1.89 -1.77 -1.36
N GLY A 143 0.90 -1.09 -0.78
CA GLY A 143 0.27 0.05 -1.44
C GLY A 143 -0.43 1.04 -0.51
N LYS A 144 -0.84 2.18 -1.07
CA LYS A 144 -1.59 3.23 -0.37
C LYS A 144 -3.07 3.17 -0.76
N PRO A 145 -4.01 2.97 0.18
CA PRO A 145 -5.43 3.03 -0.10
C PRO A 145 -5.92 4.47 -0.27
N ASP A 146 -6.85 4.71 -1.20
CA ASP A 146 -7.50 6.03 -1.41
C ASP A 146 -8.72 6.27 -0.52
N GLY A 147 -9.10 5.27 0.28
CA GLY A 147 -10.28 5.30 1.15
C GLY A 147 -10.43 3.96 1.88
N PRO A 148 -11.56 3.71 2.57
CA PRO A 148 -11.75 2.45 3.28
C PRO A 148 -11.69 1.26 2.32
N THR A 149 -10.88 0.26 2.68
CA THR A 149 -10.71 -0.94 1.85
C THR A 149 -11.98 -1.78 1.86
N CYS A 150 -12.59 -1.93 3.03
CA CYS A 150 -13.77 -2.77 3.21
C CYS A 150 -15.04 -2.05 2.73
N HIS A 151 -15.98 -2.81 2.18
CA HIS A 151 -17.29 -2.32 1.78
C HIS A 151 -18.16 -1.87 2.98
N THR A 152 -17.80 -2.27 4.21
CA THR A 152 -18.45 -1.82 5.45
C THR A 152 -18.05 -0.41 5.85
N GLY A 153 -17.08 0.21 5.17
CA GLY A 153 -16.47 1.47 5.57
C GLY A 153 -15.26 1.31 6.50
N SER A 154 -14.91 0.09 6.90
CA SER A 154 -13.68 -0.20 7.64
C SER A 154 -12.43 -0.06 6.75
N GLU A 155 -11.32 0.39 7.35
CA GLU A 155 -10.01 0.51 6.69
C GLU A 155 -9.47 -0.85 6.22
N THR A 156 -9.77 -1.91 6.97
CA THR A 156 -9.34 -3.29 6.72
C THR A 156 -10.55 -4.24 6.73
N CYS A 157 -10.44 -5.38 6.05
CA CYS A 157 -11.36 -6.51 6.19
C CYS A 157 -11.20 -7.28 7.51
N TYR A 158 -10.09 -7.08 8.24
CA TYR A 158 -9.74 -7.82 9.47
C TYR A 158 -10.13 -7.03 10.73
N PHE A 159 -11.44 -6.85 10.93
CA PHE A 159 -12.00 -6.03 12.03
C PHE A 159 -12.74 -6.85 13.11
N THR A 160 -12.63 -8.17 13.05
CA THR A 160 -13.28 -9.09 14.01
C THR A 160 -12.27 -10.10 14.52
N SER A 161 -12.07 -10.14 15.83
CA SER A 161 -11.19 -11.08 16.51
C SER A 161 -11.90 -12.40 16.81
N ILE A 162 -11.18 -13.52 16.73
CA ILE A 162 -11.70 -14.83 17.16
C ILE A 162 -12.09 -14.80 18.64
N SER A 163 -11.32 -14.12 19.49
CA SER A 163 -11.62 -14.00 20.93
C SER A 163 -12.92 -13.26 21.19
N ASP A 164 -13.34 -12.35 20.31
CA ASP A 164 -14.60 -11.63 20.44
C ASP A 164 -15.78 -12.49 19.99
N LEU A 165 -15.61 -13.29 18.94
CA LEU A 165 -16.62 -14.26 18.49
C LEU A 165 -16.88 -15.37 19.52
N LEU A 166 -15.87 -15.68 20.35
CA LEU A 166 -15.97 -16.70 21.40
C LEU A 166 -16.53 -16.18 22.72
N LYS A 167 -16.68 -14.86 22.90
CA LYS A 167 -17.37 -14.29 24.06
C LYS A 167 -18.88 -14.32 23.80
N GLU A 168 -19.65 -14.89 24.72
CA GLU A 168 -21.12 -14.95 24.64
C GLU A 168 -21.81 -13.59 24.88
N GLN A 169 -21.05 -12.52 25.12
CA GLN A 169 -21.57 -11.17 25.36
C GLN A 169 -21.45 -10.29 24.12
N GLU A 170 -22.40 -9.35 23.98
CA GLU A 170 -22.34 -8.32 22.94
C GLU A 170 -21.01 -7.57 23.02
N VAL A 171 -20.14 -7.82 22.04
CA VAL A 171 -18.91 -7.06 21.87
C VAL A 171 -19.28 -5.77 21.18
N GLU A 172 -19.41 -4.68 21.95
CA GLU A 172 -19.71 -3.34 21.41
C GLU A 172 -18.55 -2.76 20.57
N GLU A 173 -17.34 -3.32 20.68
CA GLU A 173 -16.13 -2.67 20.17
C GLU A 173 -15.40 -3.48 19.09
N THR A 174 -15.17 -2.86 17.93
CA THR A 174 -14.42 -3.46 16.83
C THR A 174 -12.93 -3.54 17.17
N ASN A 175 -12.41 -4.76 17.36
CA ASN A 175 -10.97 -5.01 17.47
C ASN A 175 -10.35 -5.16 16.08
N LEU A 176 -9.84 -4.04 15.57
CA LEU A 176 -9.05 -4.00 14.35
C LEU A 176 -7.67 -4.65 14.57
N ALA A 177 -7.17 -5.38 13.57
CA ALA A 177 -5.81 -5.91 13.56
C ALA A 177 -4.76 -4.79 13.31
N LEU A 178 -4.63 -3.87 14.26
CA LEU A 178 -3.76 -2.69 14.18
C LEU A 178 -2.35 -2.97 14.69
N THR A 179 -1.38 -2.23 14.14
CA THR A 179 -0.01 -2.17 14.67
C THR A 179 0.04 -1.33 15.96
N THR A 180 1.10 -1.47 16.75
CA THR A 180 1.21 -0.87 18.10
C THR A 180 0.91 0.63 18.14
N LEU A 181 1.47 1.42 17.21
CA LEU A 181 1.24 2.88 17.17
C LEU A 181 -0.22 3.23 16.82
N TYR A 182 -0.87 2.47 15.94
CA TYR A 182 -2.28 2.71 15.60
C TYR A 182 -3.21 2.28 16.73
N SER A 183 -2.89 1.19 17.43
CA SER A 183 -3.57 0.80 18.67
C SER A 183 -3.45 1.89 19.74
N LEU A 184 -2.27 2.53 19.83
CA LEU A 184 -2.05 3.66 20.72
C LEU A 184 -2.86 4.90 20.30
N GLU A 185 -2.88 5.26 19.02
CA GLU A 185 -3.72 6.36 18.49
C GLU A 185 -5.21 6.15 18.80
N SER A 186 -5.71 4.93 18.56
CA SER A 186 -7.09 4.55 18.88
C SER A 186 -7.36 4.67 20.38
N THR A 187 -6.46 4.18 21.23
CA THR A 187 -6.57 4.28 22.69
C THR A 187 -6.59 5.74 23.16
N ILE A 188 -5.71 6.60 22.64
CA ILE A 188 -5.68 8.02 22.96
C ILE A 188 -6.99 8.70 22.53
N SER A 189 -7.51 8.35 21.35
CA SER A 189 -8.78 8.88 20.84
C SER A 189 -9.97 8.48 21.71
N LYS A 190 -10.02 7.23 22.19
CA LYS A 190 -11.05 6.78 23.14
C LYS A 190 -10.96 7.54 24.46
N ARG A 191 -9.76 7.72 25.00
CA ARG A 191 -9.52 8.48 26.25
C ARG A 191 -9.88 9.95 26.14
N GLU A 192 -9.82 10.53 24.94
CA GLU A 192 -10.33 11.88 24.71
C GLU A 192 -11.85 11.98 24.87
N LEU A 193 -12.59 10.93 24.52
CA LEU A 193 -14.06 10.89 24.61
C LEU A 193 -14.56 10.49 26.00
N GLU A 194 -13.69 9.96 26.86
CA GLU A 194 -14.03 9.64 28.25
C GLU A 194 -14.61 10.88 28.96
N LEU A 195 -15.84 10.73 29.49
CA LEU A 195 -16.44 11.69 30.40
C LEU A 195 -15.75 11.57 31.76
N ALA A 196 -15.39 12.70 32.36
CA ALA A 196 -15.01 12.69 33.78
C ALA A 196 -16.25 12.28 34.58
N GLY A 197 -16.27 11.04 35.08
CA GLY A 197 -17.36 10.56 35.91
C GLY A 197 -17.54 11.44 37.16
N GLN A 198 -18.74 11.40 37.76
CA GLN A 198 -19.17 12.26 38.89
C GLN A 198 -18.21 12.29 40.10
N HIS A 199 -17.25 11.35 40.22
CA HIS A 199 -16.21 11.33 41.25
C HIS A 199 -14.80 10.92 40.75
N GLY A 200 -14.55 10.88 39.43
CA GLY A 200 -13.31 10.33 38.88
C GLY A 200 -12.31 11.40 38.44
N LYS A 201 -11.07 11.36 38.97
CA LYS A 201 -9.95 12.13 38.39
C LYS A 201 -9.82 11.76 36.90
N PRO A 202 -9.56 12.74 36.01
CA PRO A 202 -9.38 12.45 34.59
C PRO A 202 -8.22 11.47 34.38
N SER A 203 -8.30 10.62 33.34
CA SER A 203 -7.19 9.75 32.95
C SER A 203 -5.94 10.58 32.63
N TRP A 204 -4.74 10.00 32.78
CA TRP A 204 -3.47 10.69 32.49
C TRP A 204 -3.48 11.34 31.10
N THR A 205 -3.94 10.60 30.09
CA THR A 205 -4.11 11.09 28.72
C THR A 205 -5.06 12.28 28.65
N LYS A 206 -6.21 12.23 29.33
CA LYS A 206 -7.17 13.34 29.35
C LYS A 206 -6.56 14.60 29.99
N ARG A 207 -5.80 14.44 31.08
CA ARG A 207 -5.08 15.54 31.72
C ARG A 207 -4.08 16.19 30.76
N LEU A 208 -3.24 15.38 30.09
CA LEU A 208 -2.31 15.86 29.07
C LEU A 208 -3.01 16.56 27.90
N LEU A 209 -4.14 16.01 27.43
CA LEU A 209 -4.93 16.63 26.36
C LEU A 209 -5.53 17.98 26.79
N SER A 210 -5.78 18.20 28.08
CA SER A 210 -6.35 19.44 28.61
C SER A 210 -5.32 20.53 28.94
N ASP A 211 -4.07 20.16 29.23
CA ASP A 211 -3.01 21.08 29.68
C ASP A 211 -1.81 21.04 28.73
N GLU A 212 -1.70 22.08 27.89
CA GLU A 212 -0.64 22.17 26.88
C GLU A 212 0.75 22.42 27.47
N ASN A 213 0.84 23.11 28.60
CA ASN A 213 2.12 23.38 29.25
C ASN A 213 2.67 22.09 29.85
N LEU A 214 1.81 21.33 30.53
CA LEU A 214 2.15 20.01 31.05
C LEU A 214 2.57 19.06 29.92
N LEU A 215 1.80 18.99 28.84
CA LEU A 215 2.13 18.13 27.70
C LEU A 215 3.47 18.49 27.06
N CYS A 216 3.71 19.77 26.78
CA CYS A 216 4.98 20.20 26.21
C CYS A 216 6.15 20.04 27.18
N SER A 217 5.92 20.17 28.49
CA SER A 217 6.93 19.89 29.51
C SER A 217 7.33 18.43 29.49
N LYS A 218 6.36 17.51 29.52
CA LYS A 218 6.62 16.07 29.46
C LYS A 218 7.37 15.67 28.19
N ILE A 219 6.97 16.15 27.02
CA ILE A 219 7.69 15.83 25.77
C ILE A 219 9.17 16.23 25.84
N ARG A 220 9.47 17.40 26.41
CA ARG A 220 10.86 17.86 26.54
C ARG A 220 11.64 17.06 27.56
N GLU A 221 11.00 16.71 28.68
CA GLU A 221 11.58 15.86 29.72
C GLU A 221 11.95 14.48 29.17
N GLU A 222 11.01 13.75 28.56
CA GLU A 222 11.32 12.39 28.07
C GLU A 222 12.34 12.40 26.92
N ALA A 223 12.36 13.47 26.12
CA ALA A 223 13.36 13.63 25.07
C ALA A 223 14.77 13.88 25.64
N ASP A 224 14.85 14.61 26.75
CA ASP A 224 16.10 14.84 27.49
C ASP A 224 16.55 13.54 28.17
N GLU A 225 15.64 12.83 28.87
CA GLU A 225 15.91 11.52 29.47
C GLU A 225 16.40 10.50 28.44
N LEU A 226 15.80 10.48 27.24
CA LEU A 226 16.29 9.65 26.13
C LEU A 226 17.75 9.98 25.77
N CYS A 227 18.11 11.26 25.74
CA CYS A 227 19.50 11.68 25.46
C CYS A 227 20.44 11.30 26.62
N GLN A 228 19.99 11.48 27.85
CA GLN A 228 20.74 11.11 29.06
C GLN A 228 21.09 9.62 29.07
N THR A 229 20.21 8.74 28.57
CA THR A 229 20.52 7.30 28.49
C THR A 229 21.80 7.02 27.71
N LEU A 230 22.12 7.83 26.70
CA LEU A 230 23.37 7.75 25.96
C LEU A 230 24.54 8.41 26.70
N GLU A 231 24.31 9.59 27.28
CA GLU A 231 25.33 10.38 27.98
C GLU A 231 25.85 9.68 29.24
N GLU A 232 24.97 9.01 29.96
CA GLU A 232 25.26 8.27 31.17
C GLU A 232 25.64 6.80 30.90
N ASN A 233 25.68 6.39 29.63
CA ASN A 233 25.99 5.03 29.18
C ASN A 233 25.08 3.98 29.88
N GLU A 234 23.78 4.28 29.92
CA GLU A 234 22.75 3.38 30.39
C GLU A 234 22.48 2.26 29.38
N ASP A 235 21.75 1.23 29.80
CA ASP A 235 21.46 0.08 28.94
C ASP A 235 20.34 0.37 27.93
N GLY A 236 20.30 -0.43 26.86
CA GLY A 236 19.33 -0.26 25.77
C GLY A 236 17.86 -0.41 26.19
N SER A 237 17.56 -1.10 27.29
CA SER A 237 16.19 -1.18 27.82
C SER A 237 15.73 0.16 28.36
N ARG A 238 16.62 0.93 28.99
CA ARG A 238 16.29 2.27 29.50
C ARG A 238 16.02 3.24 28.36
N ALA A 239 16.89 3.26 27.34
CA ALA A 239 16.67 4.02 26.11
C ALA A 239 15.35 3.62 25.39
N GLY A 240 15.02 2.32 25.38
CA GLY A 240 13.77 1.82 24.83
C GLY A 240 12.53 2.35 25.56
N SER A 241 12.57 2.40 26.90
CA SER A 241 11.50 2.97 27.72
C SER A 241 11.33 4.47 27.47
N GLU A 242 12.41 5.24 27.48
CA GLU A 242 12.36 6.69 27.24
C GLU A 242 11.85 7.04 25.85
N MET A 243 12.28 6.30 24.84
CA MET A 243 11.75 6.46 23.49
C MET A 243 10.25 6.15 23.43
N ALA A 244 9.77 5.15 24.19
CA ALA A 244 8.34 4.86 24.27
C ALA A 244 7.55 6.02 24.88
N ASP A 245 8.07 6.66 25.92
CA ASP A 245 7.44 7.83 26.55
C ASP A 245 7.48 9.08 25.65
N VAL A 246 8.57 9.31 24.91
CA VAL A 246 8.64 10.33 23.85
C VAL A 246 7.55 10.09 22.80
N LEU A 247 7.44 8.86 22.28
CA LEU A 247 6.42 8.51 21.28
C LEU A 247 5.01 8.70 21.84
N TYR A 248 4.76 8.24 23.07
CA TYR A 248 3.47 8.38 23.72
C TYR A 248 3.03 9.83 23.81
N HIS A 249 3.85 10.71 24.40
CA HIS A 249 3.50 12.11 24.59
C HIS A 249 3.41 12.85 23.24
N ALA A 250 4.28 12.54 22.28
CA ALA A 250 4.18 13.08 20.92
C ALA A 250 2.85 12.68 20.26
N MET A 251 2.39 11.44 20.40
CA MET A 251 1.10 11.00 19.87
C MET A 251 -0.09 11.70 20.53
N VAL A 252 -0.02 12.00 21.83
CA VAL A 252 -1.03 12.83 22.51
C VAL A 252 -1.07 14.25 21.92
N LEU A 253 0.10 14.83 21.63
CA LEU A 253 0.19 16.13 20.96
C LEU A 253 -0.40 16.09 19.54
N LEU A 254 -0.09 15.05 18.75
CA LEU A 254 -0.65 14.87 17.42
C LEU A 254 -2.19 14.81 17.47
N ARG A 255 -2.75 14.06 18.44
CA ARG A 255 -4.21 14.02 18.65
C ARG A 255 -4.79 15.40 18.91
N ARG A 256 -4.20 16.16 19.84
CA ARG A 256 -4.64 17.55 20.15
C ARG A 256 -4.56 18.47 18.93
N LYS A 257 -3.60 18.23 18.02
CA LYS A 257 -3.45 18.97 16.75
C LYS A 257 -4.32 18.43 15.61
N GLY A 258 -5.07 17.34 15.81
CA GLY A 258 -5.87 16.70 14.76
C GLY A 258 -5.04 16.05 13.66
N VAL A 259 -3.78 15.69 13.94
CA VAL A 259 -2.87 15.04 12.99
C VAL A 259 -2.87 13.54 13.25
N LYS A 260 -3.15 12.74 12.22
CA LYS A 260 -3.05 11.28 12.28
C LYS A 260 -1.61 10.81 12.19
N ILE A 261 -1.27 9.70 12.85
CA ILE A 261 0.05 9.06 12.75
C ILE A 261 0.39 8.67 11.30
N GLU A 262 -0.60 8.29 10.49
CA GLU A 262 -0.44 8.01 9.06
C GLU A 262 0.22 9.18 8.31
N ASN A 263 -0.16 10.42 8.62
CA ASN A 263 0.42 11.60 7.98
C ASN A 263 1.91 11.76 8.35
N VAL A 264 2.28 11.41 9.59
CA VAL A 264 3.68 11.46 10.04
C VAL A 264 4.52 10.39 9.35
N LEU A 265 3.99 9.17 9.23
CA LEU A 265 4.66 8.07 8.54
C LEU A 265 4.83 8.35 7.05
N GLU A 266 3.83 8.98 6.41
CA GLU A 266 3.96 9.46 5.04
C GLU A 266 5.09 10.50 4.89
N VAL A 267 5.18 11.46 5.82
CA VAL A 267 6.28 12.43 5.81
C VAL A 267 7.64 11.74 5.97
N LEU A 268 7.78 10.78 6.88
CA LEU A 268 9.02 10.02 7.06
C LEU A 268 9.40 9.23 5.81
N ARG A 269 8.43 8.55 5.20
CA ARG A 269 8.64 7.75 3.99
C ARG A 269 9.11 8.61 2.81
N ARG A 270 8.59 9.83 2.66
CA ARG A 270 9.07 10.79 1.64
C ARG A 270 10.54 11.17 1.84
N ARG A 271 11.02 11.16 3.10
CA ARG A 271 12.42 11.47 3.43
C ARG A 271 13.38 10.31 3.18
N PHE A 272 12.91 9.07 3.04
CA PHE A 272 13.81 7.92 2.81
C PHE A 272 14.58 8.02 1.48
N SER A 273 14.02 8.70 0.49
CA SER A 273 14.63 8.90 -0.84
C SER A 273 15.38 10.23 -0.99
N GLN A 274 15.45 11.05 0.06
CA GLN A 274 16.16 12.33 0.09
C GLN A 274 17.24 12.27 1.16
N SER A 275 18.48 12.61 0.83
CA SER A 275 19.49 12.79 1.88
C SER A 275 19.05 13.92 2.82
N GLY A 276 19.42 13.85 4.11
CA GLY A 276 19.07 14.91 5.08
C GLY A 276 19.58 16.31 4.69
N ILE A 277 20.55 16.39 3.78
CA ILE A 277 21.08 17.63 3.21
C ILE A 277 20.12 18.20 2.15
N GLU A 278 19.62 17.37 1.24
CA GLU A 278 18.65 17.77 0.20
C GLU A 278 17.30 18.17 0.80
N GLU A 279 16.86 17.45 1.84
CA GLU A 279 15.63 17.75 2.57
C GLU A 279 15.69 19.14 3.22
N LYS A 280 16.80 19.46 3.89
CA LYS A 280 17.01 20.77 4.52
C LYS A 280 17.03 21.92 3.50
N GLN A 281 17.62 21.72 2.32
CA GLN A 281 17.65 22.74 1.26
C GLN A 281 16.26 23.00 0.64
N SER A 282 15.41 21.97 0.56
CA SER A 282 14.04 22.10 0.04
C SER A 282 13.13 22.93 0.94
N ARG A 283 13.38 22.95 2.26
CA ARG A 283 12.61 23.77 3.21
C ARG A 283 12.91 25.27 3.09
N VAL A 284 14.19 25.61 2.86
CA VAL A 284 14.64 27.01 2.72
C VAL A 284 14.11 27.66 1.43
N SER A 285 13.79 26.87 0.41
CA SER A 285 13.25 27.34 -0.87
C SER A 285 11.72 27.50 -0.90
N GLY A 286 11.01 27.02 0.13
CA GLY A 286 9.56 27.13 0.26
C GLY A 286 9.06 28.34 1.08
N GLU A 287 9.97 29.18 1.59
CA GLU A 287 9.65 30.37 2.40
C GLU A 287 9.70 31.71 1.60
N ASN A 288 9.70 31.65 0.25
CA ASN A 288 9.59 32.84 -0.60
C ASN A 288 8.21 32.97 -1.28
#